data_AF-A0A946MEW8-F1
#
_entry.id   AF-A0A946MEW8-F1
#
_cell.length_a   1.000
_cell.length_b   1.000
_cell.length_c   1.000
_cell.angle_alpha   90.00
_cell.angle_beta   90.00
_cell.angle_gamma   90.00
#
_symmetry.space_group_name_H-M   'P 1'
#
loop_
_entity.id
_entity.type
_entity.pdbx_description
1 polymer ?
#
loop_
_entity_poly.entity_id
_entity_poly.type
_entity_poly.pdbx_seq_one_letter_code
_entity_poly.pdbx_strand_id
1 'polypeptide(L)'
;MKKIFVATLVTLVTLTGQTEENKHAIIDGTGPGWVTLGEKDFADVNGVEDTWVFEGALIKGTGVPIGVMRTAKQYTNLEMVLEWKHLKAAGNSGVFVWVDPAALEGLPNGSLPRSGIEVQALDHGYATNFKKKNGKDPEWFTTNGDIFAVGKSTMKPFPPLSPNGNRSFPRANHSNGHGEWNHYYVRAINGEVRLWVNGYEVSGGSDSNPAHGYLCLEAEGSPIHFRNIRIRELP
;
A
#
# COMPACT_ATOMS: atom_id res chain seq x y z
N MET A 1 14.37 -55.72 49.26
CA MET A 1 13.68 -54.44 49.01
C MET A 1 13.80 -54.12 47.52
N LYS A 2 12.72 -54.27 46.73
CA LYS A 2 12.66 -53.83 45.33
C LYS A 2 11.64 -52.69 45.26
N LYS A 3 12.11 -51.47 44.95
CA LYS A 3 11.25 -50.31 44.76
C LYS A 3 10.67 -50.37 43.35
N ILE A 4 9.35 -50.51 43.25
CA ILE A 4 8.61 -50.39 41.99
C ILE A 4 8.35 -48.89 41.79
N PHE A 5 8.89 -48.33 40.72
CA PHE A 5 8.54 -46.98 40.25
C PHE A 5 7.38 -47.11 39.28
N VAL A 6 6.23 -46.53 39.65
CA VAL A 6 5.11 -46.33 38.72
C VAL A 6 5.31 -44.97 38.07
N ALA A 7 5.64 -44.96 36.79
CA ALA A 7 5.73 -43.74 35.99
C ALA A 7 4.34 -43.44 35.41
N THR A 8 3.68 -42.41 35.95
CA THR A 8 2.42 -41.91 35.40
C THR A 8 2.71 -41.06 34.17
N LEU A 9 2.38 -41.58 32.99
CA LEU A 9 2.50 -40.87 31.73
C LEU A 9 1.33 -39.87 31.62
N VAL A 10 1.60 -38.58 31.78
CA VAL A 10 0.62 -37.51 31.54
C VAL A 10 0.72 -37.12 30.07
N THR A 11 -0.29 -37.52 29.27
CA THR A 11 -0.40 -37.10 27.87
C THR A 11 -0.93 -35.67 27.83
N LEU A 12 -0.06 -34.71 27.53
CA LEU A 12 -0.43 -33.32 27.34
C LEU A 12 -1.13 -33.19 25.98
N VAL A 13 -2.46 -33.09 25.96
CA VAL A 13 -3.21 -32.75 24.76
C VAL A 13 -3.07 -31.25 24.53
N THR A 14 -2.22 -30.84 23.61
CA THR A 14 -2.20 -29.46 23.11
C THR A 14 -3.44 -29.23 22.26
N LEU A 15 -4.44 -28.53 22.81
CA LEU A 15 -5.50 -27.94 21.99
C LEU A 15 -4.85 -26.83 21.15
N THR A 16 -4.57 -27.13 19.88
CA THR A 16 -4.32 -26.10 18.88
C THR A 16 -5.64 -25.36 18.67
N GLY A 17 -5.80 -24.20 19.30
CA GLY A 17 -6.88 -23.29 18.94
C GLY A 17 -6.73 -22.95 17.46
N GLN A 18 -7.65 -23.42 16.62
CA GLN A 18 -7.83 -22.82 15.31
C GLN A 18 -8.19 -21.37 15.57
N THR A 19 -7.30 -20.45 15.20
CA THR A 19 -7.66 -19.05 15.04
C THR A 19 -8.79 -19.04 14.02
N GLU A 20 -10.00 -18.68 14.47
CA GLU A 20 -11.12 -18.33 13.60
C GLU A 20 -10.61 -17.30 12.60
N GLU A 21 -10.32 -17.76 11.39
CA GLU A 21 -9.94 -16.90 10.28
C GLU A 21 -11.20 -16.09 9.99
N ASN A 22 -11.26 -14.85 10.47
CA ASN A 22 -12.39 -13.98 10.20
C ASN A 22 -12.53 -13.86 8.68
N LYS A 23 -13.51 -14.58 8.12
CA LYS A 23 -13.77 -14.60 6.67
C LYS A 23 -14.42 -13.28 6.30
N HIS A 24 -13.60 -12.27 6.03
CA HIS A 24 -14.06 -11.03 5.42
C HIS A 24 -14.17 -11.20 3.91
N ALA A 25 -15.15 -10.52 3.30
CA ALA A 25 -15.23 -10.46 1.85
C ALA A 25 -14.02 -9.67 1.33
N ILE A 26 -13.19 -10.32 0.53
CA ILE A 26 -12.02 -9.72 -0.11
C ILE A 26 -12.25 -9.75 -1.62
N ILE A 27 -12.02 -8.61 -2.28
CA ILE A 27 -11.84 -8.57 -3.72
C ILE A 27 -10.39 -8.95 -3.99
N ASP A 28 -10.17 -10.13 -4.56
CA ASP A 28 -8.85 -10.75 -4.78
C ASP A 28 -8.34 -10.59 -6.23
N GLY A 29 -9.04 -9.77 -7.02
CA GLY A 29 -8.74 -9.55 -8.43
C GLY A 29 -8.95 -10.79 -9.29
N THR A 30 -9.91 -11.64 -8.95
CA THR A 30 -10.36 -12.76 -9.80
C THR A 30 -11.68 -12.43 -10.51
N GLY A 31 -11.92 -13.10 -11.64
CA GLY A 31 -13.13 -12.94 -12.44
C GLY A 31 -12.96 -12.08 -13.69
N PRO A 32 -14.06 -11.81 -14.43
CA PRO A 32 -13.99 -11.15 -15.73
C PRO A 32 -13.40 -9.75 -15.67
N GLY A 33 -12.54 -9.43 -16.65
CA GLY A 33 -11.93 -8.12 -16.84
C GLY A 33 -10.67 -7.85 -16.04
N TRP A 34 -10.33 -8.72 -15.07
CA TRP A 34 -9.08 -8.59 -14.32
C TRP A 34 -7.89 -9.06 -15.15
N VAL A 35 -6.81 -8.28 -15.13
CA VAL A 35 -5.53 -8.60 -15.74
C VAL A 35 -4.41 -8.42 -14.72
N THR A 36 -3.46 -9.34 -14.69
CA THR A 36 -2.25 -9.23 -13.87
C THR A 36 -1.23 -8.36 -14.59
N LEU A 37 -0.68 -7.37 -13.89
CA LEU A 37 0.40 -6.54 -14.40
C LEU A 37 1.76 -7.17 -14.08
N GLY A 38 2.61 -7.28 -15.09
CA GLY A 38 3.98 -7.77 -14.97
C GLY A 38 5.01 -6.72 -15.42
N GLU A 39 6.28 -7.13 -15.50
CA GLU A 39 7.41 -6.26 -15.84
C GLU A 39 7.18 -5.38 -17.08
N LYS A 40 6.66 -5.98 -18.17
CA LYS A 40 6.36 -5.27 -19.43
C LYS A 40 5.30 -4.16 -19.29
N ASP A 41 4.50 -4.20 -18.23
CA ASP A 41 3.40 -3.27 -17.99
C ASP A 41 3.85 -2.09 -17.13
N PHE A 42 5.13 -2.01 -16.77
CA PHE A 42 5.76 -0.88 -16.07
C PHE A 42 6.95 -0.33 -16.85
N ALA A 43 7.30 0.92 -16.59
CA ALA A 43 8.60 1.47 -16.94
C ALA A 43 9.12 2.33 -15.78
N ASP A 44 10.42 2.26 -15.56
CA ASP A 44 11.11 3.16 -14.63
C ASP A 44 10.94 4.63 -15.07
N VAL A 45 10.87 5.54 -14.09
CA VAL A 45 10.81 6.98 -14.35
C VAL A 45 12.12 7.66 -13.96
N ASN A 46 12.55 7.45 -12.72
CA ASN A 46 13.68 8.15 -12.11
C ASN A 46 14.41 7.29 -11.08
N GLY A 47 14.40 5.97 -11.31
CA GLY A 47 15.22 5.04 -10.58
C GLY A 47 16.66 4.99 -11.12
N VAL A 48 17.41 4.07 -10.57
CA VAL A 48 18.67 3.55 -11.12
C VAL A 48 18.54 2.05 -11.37
N GLU A 49 19.56 1.46 -12.00
CA GLU A 49 19.69 0.00 -12.10
C GLU A 49 19.44 -0.65 -10.72
N ASP A 50 18.67 -1.73 -10.71
CA ASP A 50 18.24 -2.47 -9.51
C ASP A 50 17.26 -1.77 -8.57
N THR A 51 16.78 -0.55 -8.85
CA THR A 51 15.73 0.08 -8.01
C THR A 51 14.49 -0.80 -7.93
N TRP A 52 14.16 -1.45 -9.06
CA TRP A 52 13.06 -2.38 -9.22
C TRP A 52 13.56 -3.68 -9.83
N VAL A 53 13.34 -4.79 -9.13
CA VAL A 53 13.66 -6.14 -9.63
C VAL A 53 12.39 -6.98 -9.67
N PHE A 54 12.08 -7.54 -10.83
CA PHE A 54 10.94 -8.43 -11.02
C PHE A 54 11.36 -9.90 -10.88
N GLU A 55 10.61 -10.65 -10.07
CA GLU A 55 10.72 -12.09 -9.89
C GLU A 55 9.33 -12.72 -10.09
N GLY A 56 8.95 -12.87 -11.36
CA GLY A 56 7.58 -13.27 -11.72
C GLY A 56 6.56 -12.21 -11.30
N ALA A 57 5.67 -12.55 -10.38
CA ALA A 57 4.66 -11.63 -9.85
C ALA A 57 5.14 -10.82 -8.63
N LEU A 58 6.34 -11.10 -8.11
CA LEU A 58 6.98 -10.33 -7.04
C LEU A 58 7.79 -9.18 -7.66
N ILE A 59 7.65 -7.99 -7.09
CA ILE A 59 8.43 -6.81 -7.41
C ILE A 59 9.18 -6.40 -6.14
N LYS A 60 10.50 -6.33 -6.21
CA LYS A 60 11.35 -5.85 -5.12
C LYS A 60 11.78 -4.43 -5.43
N GLY A 61 11.34 -3.49 -4.60
CA GLY A 61 11.80 -2.10 -4.60
C GLY A 61 12.87 -1.91 -3.54
N THR A 62 14.01 -1.31 -3.89
CA THR A 62 15.07 -0.99 -2.91
C THR A 62 14.72 0.19 -2.02
N GLY A 63 13.83 1.06 -2.50
CA GLY A 63 13.55 2.37 -1.90
C GLY A 63 14.59 3.43 -2.23
N VAL A 64 15.64 3.11 -2.99
CA VAL A 64 16.77 4.02 -3.24
C VAL A 64 17.17 3.98 -4.71
N PRO A 65 17.19 5.13 -5.42
CA PRO A 65 16.82 6.47 -4.94
C PRO A 65 15.32 6.58 -4.64
N ILE A 66 14.93 7.67 -3.99
CA ILE A 66 13.51 8.05 -3.95
C ILE A 66 13.04 8.27 -5.39
N GLY A 67 11.93 7.66 -5.77
CA GLY A 67 11.43 7.72 -7.13
C GLY A 67 10.26 6.79 -7.36
N VAL A 68 9.86 6.65 -8.62
CA VAL A 68 8.73 5.81 -9.01
C VAL A 68 9.05 5.02 -10.27
N MET A 69 8.33 3.91 -10.44
CA MET A 69 8.05 3.37 -11.76
C MET A 69 6.55 3.53 -12.05
N ARG A 70 6.20 3.65 -13.33
CA ARG A 70 4.84 3.95 -13.79
C ARG A 70 4.30 2.89 -14.73
N THR A 71 3.00 2.66 -14.74
CA THR A 71 2.37 1.72 -15.69
C THR A 71 2.59 2.13 -17.14
N ALA A 72 2.65 1.18 -18.09
CA ALA A 72 2.87 1.47 -19.51
C ALA A 72 1.78 2.36 -20.13
N LYS A 73 0.56 2.27 -19.60
CA LYS A 73 -0.58 3.10 -20.02
C LYS A 73 -1.20 3.84 -18.84
N GLN A 74 -2.02 4.84 -19.18
CA GLN A 74 -2.83 5.61 -18.26
C GLN A 74 -4.20 4.97 -18.05
N TYR A 75 -4.83 5.27 -16.92
CA TYR A 75 -6.14 4.74 -16.52
C TYR A 75 -7.05 5.87 -16.06
N THR A 76 -8.36 5.71 -16.28
CA THR A 76 -9.41 6.59 -15.72
C THR A 76 -10.18 5.83 -14.64
N ASN A 77 -11.08 4.95 -15.05
CA ASN A 77 -11.94 4.18 -14.17
C ASN A 77 -11.35 2.78 -14.03
N LEU A 78 -10.95 2.41 -12.81
CA LEU A 78 -10.37 1.12 -12.54
C LEU A 78 -10.69 0.61 -11.14
N GLU A 79 -10.56 -0.69 -11.02
CA GLU A 79 -10.30 -1.39 -9.78
C GLU A 79 -8.89 -1.96 -9.82
N MET A 80 -8.19 -1.93 -8.71
CA MET A 80 -6.86 -2.49 -8.55
C MET A 80 -6.79 -3.29 -7.26
N VAL A 81 -6.16 -4.45 -7.32
CA VAL A 81 -5.68 -5.18 -6.15
C VAL A 81 -4.17 -5.25 -6.20
N LEU A 82 -3.54 -5.16 -5.05
CA LEU A 82 -2.12 -5.41 -4.89
C LEU A 82 -1.84 -5.83 -3.45
N GLU A 83 -0.76 -6.57 -3.26
CA GLU A 83 -0.21 -6.81 -1.93
C GLU A 83 1.12 -6.09 -1.79
N TRP A 84 1.39 -5.56 -0.61
CA TRP A 84 2.66 -4.90 -0.29
C TRP A 84 3.20 -5.36 1.07
N LYS A 85 4.52 -5.25 1.23
CA LYS A 85 5.24 -5.57 2.47
C LYS A 85 6.51 -4.74 2.61
N HIS A 86 6.62 -3.99 3.70
CA HIS A 86 7.89 -3.38 4.12
C HIS A 86 8.83 -4.44 4.72
N LEU A 87 10.12 -4.37 4.37
CA LEU A 87 11.11 -5.31 4.88
C LEU A 87 11.80 -4.86 6.17
N LYS A 88 11.60 -3.61 6.58
CA LYS A 88 12.12 -3.04 7.82
C LYS A 88 11.10 -2.13 8.48
N ALA A 89 11.26 -1.94 9.78
CA ALA A 89 10.46 -0.97 10.53
C ALA A 89 10.68 0.45 9.99
N ALA A 90 9.64 1.28 10.10
CA ALA A 90 9.55 2.65 9.61
C ALA A 90 9.79 2.82 8.10
N GLY A 91 9.44 1.79 7.30
CA GLY A 91 9.40 1.92 5.86
C GLY A 91 8.33 2.89 5.37
N ASN A 92 8.64 3.63 4.30
CA ASN A 92 7.73 4.51 3.58
C ASN A 92 7.72 4.13 2.09
N SER A 93 6.54 4.17 1.50
CA SER A 93 6.21 3.86 0.11
C SER A 93 4.69 4.01 -0.05
N GLY A 94 4.18 3.78 -1.25
CA GLY A 94 2.79 3.97 -1.60
C GLY A 94 2.55 3.62 -3.06
N VAL A 95 1.30 3.82 -3.47
CA VAL A 95 0.90 3.74 -4.86
C VAL A 95 0.20 5.04 -5.21
N PHE A 96 0.65 5.69 -6.28
CA PHE A 96 -0.06 6.84 -6.82
C PHE A 96 -1.06 6.37 -7.86
N VAL A 97 -2.27 6.95 -7.83
CA VAL A 97 -3.25 6.86 -8.91
C VAL A 97 -3.36 8.19 -9.64
N TRP A 98 -3.63 8.12 -10.94
CA TRP A 98 -3.84 9.28 -11.81
C TRP A 98 -2.66 10.27 -11.82
N VAL A 99 -1.42 9.78 -11.89
CA VAL A 99 -0.28 10.69 -12.05
C VAL A 99 -0.27 11.28 -13.46
N ASP A 100 -0.32 12.61 -13.54
CA ASP A 100 -0.22 13.36 -14.81
C ASP A 100 1.13 13.07 -15.49
N PRO A 101 1.16 12.69 -16.78
CA PRO A 101 2.40 12.49 -17.54
C PRO A 101 3.42 13.63 -17.40
N ALA A 102 2.97 14.89 -17.40
CA ALA A 102 3.84 16.06 -17.30
C ALA A 102 4.53 16.17 -15.92
N ALA A 103 4.03 15.48 -14.89
CA ALA A 103 4.66 15.43 -13.58
C ALA A 103 5.82 14.42 -13.52
N LEU A 104 5.94 13.52 -14.51
CA LEU A 104 6.99 12.51 -14.63
C LEU A 104 8.11 12.95 -15.58
N GLU A 105 7.82 13.86 -16.52
CA GLU A 105 8.81 14.37 -17.47
C GLU A 105 9.97 15.08 -16.76
N GLY A 106 11.19 14.57 -16.97
CA GLY A 106 12.40 15.12 -16.39
C GLY A 106 12.44 15.06 -14.86
N LEU A 107 11.65 14.17 -14.24
CA LEU A 107 11.67 13.98 -12.79
C LEU A 107 13.06 13.46 -12.36
N PRO A 108 13.82 14.18 -11.54
CA PRO A 108 15.16 13.74 -11.15
C PRO A 108 15.10 12.61 -10.13
N ASN A 109 16.15 11.81 -10.06
CA ASN A 109 16.33 10.83 -8.99
C ASN A 109 16.29 11.52 -7.62
N GLY A 110 15.69 10.87 -6.64
CA GLY A 110 15.50 11.45 -5.30
C GLY A 110 14.23 12.30 -5.17
N SER A 111 13.30 12.25 -6.13
CA SER A 111 12.08 13.06 -6.14
C SER A 111 10.84 12.21 -6.43
N LEU A 112 9.71 12.62 -5.86
CA LEU A 112 8.40 12.01 -6.10
C LEU A 112 7.59 12.84 -7.11
N PRO A 113 6.58 12.24 -7.77
CA PRO A 113 5.70 12.97 -8.68
C PRO A 113 5.05 14.19 -8.04
N ARG A 114 4.91 15.28 -8.80
CA ARG A 114 4.26 16.53 -8.35
C ARG A 114 2.78 16.60 -8.75
N SER A 115 2.17 15.45 -8.99
CA SER A 115 0.77 15.26 -9.36
C SER A 115 0.36 13.83 -9.03
N GLY A 116 -0.94 13.60 -8.84
CA GLY A 116 -1.56 12.32 -8.53
C GLY A 116 -2.26 12.32 -7.18
N ILE A 117 -2.93 11.21 -6.89
CA ILE A 117 -3.50 10.90 -5.58
C ILE A 117 -2.70 9.74 -5.00
N GLU A 118 -2.12 9.94 -3.82
CA GLU A 118 -1.30 8.94 -3.15
C GLU A 118 -2.17 8.05 -2.27
N VAL A 119 -2.01 6.74 -2.44
CA VAL A 119 -2.56 5.68 -1.60
C VAL A 119 -1.41 5.16 -0.74
N GLN A 120 -1.34 5.64 0.50
CA GLN A 120 -0.14 5.53 1.32
C GLN A 120 0.08 4.12 1.86
N ALA A 121 1.34 3.64 1.87
CA ALA A 121 1.77 2.39 2.46
C ALA A 121 2.90 2.65 3.47
N LEU A 122 2.55 3.05 4.69
CA LEU A 122 3.50 3.47 5.72
C LEU A 122 3.56 2.48 6.88
N ASP A 123 4.75 2.02 7.27
CA ASP A 123 4.93 1.11 8.41
C ASP A 123 4.68 1.79 9.76
N HIS A 124 4.11 1.06 10.73
CA HIS A 124 3.83 1.55 12.09
C HIS A 124 5.06 2.05 12.86
N GLY A 125 6.25 1.51 12.53
CA GLY A 125 7.52 1.98 13.06
C GLY A 125 7.77 3.46 12.74
N TYR A 126 7.17 4.01 11.68
CA TYR A 126 7.29 5.41 11.33
C TYR A 126 6.64 6.32 12.38
N ALA A 127 5.40 5.99 12.79
CA ALA A 127 4.73 6.68 13.89
C ALA A 127 5.46 6.48 15.23
N THR A 128 6.00 5.28 15.47
CA THR A 128 6.80 4.97 16.66
C THR A 128 8.06 5.85 16.74
N ASN A 129 8.80 5.97 15.63
CA ASN A 129 9.99 6.80 15.54
C ASN A 129 9.65 8.29 15.65
N PHE A 130 8.55 8.73 15.04
CA PHE A 130 8.05 10.09 15.19
C PHE A 130 7.78 10.43 16.66
N LYS A 131 7.07 9.57 17.38
CA LYS A 131 6.76 9.77 18.80
C LYS A 131 8.02 9.82 19.65
N LYS A 132 8.96 8.90 19.42
CA LYS A 132 10.26 8.88 20.12
C LYS A 132 11.04 10.18 19.93
N LYS A 133 11.03 10.74 18.71
CA LYS A 133 11.76 11.97 18.36
C LYS A 133 11.07 13.24 18.89
N ASN A 134 9.73 13.29 18.84
CA ASN A 134 8.97 14.53 19.08
C ASN A 134 8.22 14.55 20.41
N GLY A 135 8.18 13.44 21.16
CA GLY A 135 7.47 13.33 22.44
C GLY A 135 5.94 13.25 22.34
N LYS A 136 5.37 13.22 21.13
CA LYS A 136 3.93 13.15 20.89
C LYS A 136 3.58 12.30 19.66
N ASP A 137 2.36 11.77 19.64
CA ASP A 137 1.84 11.02 18.49
C ASP A 137 1.72 11.94 17.25
N PRO A 138 1.84 11.38 16.03
CA PRO A 138 1.67 12.17 14.82
C PRO A 138 0.21 12.61 14.64
N GLU A 139 0.05 13.89 14.30
CA GLU A 139 -1.28 14.49 14.07
C GLU A 139 -1.59 14.65 12.57
N TRP A 140 -0.58 14.61 11.70
CA TRP A 140 -0.71 14.93 10.26
C TRP A 140 -0.60 13.71 9.33
N PHE A 141 -0.32 12.52 9.87
CA PHE A 141 -0.31 11.26 9.13
C PHE A 141 -0.73 10.09 10.03
N THR A 142 -1.18 9.00 9.41
CA THR A 142 -1.31 7.68 10.04
C THR A 142 -0.50 6.64 9.26
N THR A 143 -0.61 5.37 9.67
CA THR A 143 0.12 4.23 9.08
C THR A 143 -0.84 3.14 8.55
N ASN A 144 -2.13 3.45 8.41
CA ASN A 144 -3.18 2.47 8.11
C ASN A 144 -3.95 2.77 6.81
N GLY A 145 -3.28 3.40 5.84
CA GLY A 145 -3.86 3.68 4.52
C GLY A 145 -4.47 5.08 4.41
N ASP A 146 -3.65 6.11 4.61
CA ASP A 146 -4.05 7.49 4.30
C ASP A 146 -4.21 7.68 2.78
N ILE A 147 -5.11 8.58 2.37
CA ILE A 147 -5.21 9.04 0.97
C ILE A 147 -5.17 10.55 0.91
N PHE A 148 -4.38 11.10 -0.01
CA PHE A 148 -4.25 12.54 -0.20
C PHE A 148 -3.76 12.90 -1.61
N ALA A 149 -4.07 14.11 -2.07
CA ALA A 149 -3.55 14.65 -3.32
C ALA A 149 -2.13 15.20 -3.12
N VAL A 150 -1.27 15.05 -4.14
CA VAL A 150 0.11 15.54 -4.10
C VAL A 150 0.39 16.65 -5.12
N GLY A 151 1.35 17.50 -4.79
CA GLY A 151 1.80 18.60 -5.65
C GLY A 151 0.66 19.53 -6.07
N LYS A 152 0.36 19.61 -7.38
CA LYS A 152 -0.69 20.48 -7.92
C LYS A 152 -2.08 19.84 -7.94
N SER A 153 -2.19 18.56 -7.58
CA SER A 153 -3.45 17.84 -7.60
C SER A 153 -4.37 18.28 -6.48
N THR A 154 -5.67 18.06 -6.69
CA THR A 154 -6.71 18.35 -5.69
C THR A 154 -7.57 17.13 -5.48
N MET A 155 -8.15 17.02 -4.29
CA MET A 155 -9.14 16.01 -3.94
C MET A 155 -9.95 16.54 -2.76
N LYS A 156 -11.21 16.14 -2.67
CA LYS A 156 -12.05 16.32 -1.48
C LYS A 156 -11.97 15.04 -0.63
N PRO A 157 -11.18 15.00 0.45
CA PRO A 157 -10.97 13.77 1.19
C PRO A 157 -12.19 13.41 2.04
N PHE A 158 -12.42 12.13 2.27
CA PHE A 158 -13.47 11.64 3.16
C PHE A 158 -12.99 11.65 4.62
N PRO A 159 -13.88 11.92 5.59
CA PRO A 159 -13.52 11.88 7.01
C PRO A 159 -13.20 10.45 7.49
N PRO A 160 -12.35 10.30 8.53
CA PRO A 160 -11.71 11.36 9.32
C PRO A 160 -10.62 12.11 8.54
N LEU A 161 -10.42 13.39 8.84
CA LEU A 161 -9.50 14.27 8.11
C LEU A 161 -8.27 14.59 8.93
N SER A 162 -7.15 14.83 8.26
CA SER A 162 -6.01 15.53 8.86
C SER A 162 -6.43 16.92 9.38
N PRO A 163 -5.67 17.52 10.32
CA PRO A 163 -6.00 18.83 10.88
C PRO A 163 -6.17 19.95 9.83
N ASN A 164 -5.45 19.86 8.71
CA ASN A 164 -5.56 20.82 7.60
C ASN A 164 -6.60 20.43 6.53
N GLY A 165 -7.33 19.34 6.70
CA GLY A 165 -8.41 18.90 5.82
C GLY A 165 -7.99 18.26 4.50
N ASN A 166 -6.69 18.17 4.20
CA ASN A 166 -6.18 17.76 2.88
C ASN A 166 -5.91 16.25 2.74
N ARG A 167 -6.05 15.48 3.81
CA ARG A 167 -5.78 14.04 3.83
C ARG A 167 -6.94 13.30 4.50
N SER A 168 -7.36 12.22 3.87
CA SER A 168 -8.29 11.24 4.45
C SER A 168 -7.48 10.28 5.31
N PHE A 169 -7.75 10.27 6.61
CA PHE A 169 -7.25 9.28 7.54
C PHE A 169 -8.16 8.03 7.52
N PRO A 170 -7.60 6.86 7.86
CA PRO A 170 -8.36 5.64 7.93
C PRO A 170 -9.39 5.68 9.07
N ARG A 171 -10.58 5.12 8.82
CA ARG A 171 -11.64 4.96 9.83
C ARG A 171 -11.34 3.87 10.86
N ALA A 172 -10.42 2.96 10.53
CA ALA A 172 -9.98 1.88 11.40
C ALA A 172 -8.57 1.42 11.02
N ASN A 173 -7.84 0.88 11.99
CA ASN A 173 -6.47 0.42 11.80
C ASN A 173 -6.47 -1.05 11.39
N HIS A 174 -6.14 -1.32 10.12
CA HIS A 174 -6.16 -2.66 9.55
C HIS A 174 -4.88 -3.07 8.86
N SER A 175 -3.87 -2.21 8.73
CA SER A 175 -2.59 -2.64 8.16
C SER A 175 -1.79 -3.45 9.19
N ASN A 176 -1.02 -4.40 8.66
CA ASN A 176 -0.01 -5.14 9.37
C ASN A 176 1.32 -4.36 9.31
N GLY A 177 2.17 -4.55 10.33
CA GLY A 177 3.52 -3.99 10.34
C GLY A 177 4.48 -4.67 9.35
N HIS A 178 5.70 -4.16 9.30
CA HIS A 178 6.80 -4.72 8.50
C HIS A 178 6.98 -6.23 8.71
N GLY A 179 7.42 -6.93 7.67
CA GLY A 179 7.54 -8.39 7.66
C GLY A 179 6.26 -9.12 7.25
N GLU A 180 5.09 -8.48 7.39
CA GLU A 180 3.79 -9.05 7.02
C GLU A 180 3.24 -8.44 5.73
N TRP A 181 2.43 -9.24 5.02
CA TRP A 181 1.76 -8.77 3.81
C TRP A 181 0.49 -7.98 4.15
N ASN A 182 0.25 -6.95 3.38
CA ASN A 182 -0.97 -6.16 3.39
C ASN A 182 -1.65 -6.25 2.02
N HIS A 183 -2.95 -6.52 2.00
CA HIS A 183 -3.77 -6.51 0.80
C HIS A 183 -4.48 -5.18 0.66
N TYR A 184 -4.24 -4.49 -0.46
CA TYR A 184 -4.97 -3.30 -0.87
C TYR A 184 -5.93 -3.64 -2.00
N TYR A 185 -7.18 -3.22 -1.85
CA TYR A 185 -8.10 -3.04 -2.96
C TYR A 185 -8.38 -1.54 -3.11
N VAL A 186 -8.14 -1.02 -4.30
CA VAL A 186 -8.32 0.40 -4.65
C VAL A 186 -9.38 0.48 -5.74
N ARG A 187 -10.40 1.31 -5.52
CA ARG A 187 -11.42 1.63 -6.52
C ARG A 187 -11.28 3.10 -6.88
N ALA A 188 -10.95 3.39 -8.12
CA ALA A 188 -10.72 4.74 -8.63
C ALA A 188 -11.66 4.97 -9.83
N ILE A 189 -12.79 5.64 -9.63
CA ILE A 189 -13.87 5.76 -10.62
C ILE A 189 -14.48 7.16 -10.55
N ASN A 190 -14.64 7.82 -11.70
CA ASN A 190 -15.30 9.12 -11.84
C ASN A 190 -14.74 10.19 -10.88
N GLY A 191 -13.41 10.21 -10.70
CA GLY A 191 -12.75 11.13 -9.78
C GLY A 191 -12.95 10.82 -8.29
N GLU A 192 -13.53 9.67 -7.95
CA GLU A 192 -13.54 9.14 -6.58
C GLU A 192 -12.49 8.04 -6.44
N VAL A 193 -11.70 8.09 -5.36
CA VAL A 193 -10.80 7.00 -4.95
C VAL A 193 -11.21 6.47 -3.57
N ARG A 194 -11.23 5.15 -3.41
CA ARG A 194 -11.46 4.46 -2.13
C ARG A 194 -10.44 3.36 -1.94
N LEU A 195 -10.02 3.17 -0.70
CA LEU A 195 -9.09 2.12 -0.29
C LEU A 195 -9.73 1.18 0.72
N TRP A 196 -9.53 -0.11 0.46
CA TRP A 196 -9.72 -1.18 1.41
C TRP A 196 -8.36 -1.76 1.82
N VAL A 197 -8.14 -1.89 3.12
CA VAL A 197 -6.95 -2.52 3.71
C VAL A 197 -7.38 -3.81 4.38
N ASN A 198 -6.81 -4.94 3.95
CA ASN A 198 -7.08 -6.26 4.52
C ASN A 198 -8.59 -6.58 4.66
N GLY A 199 -9.38 -6.15 3.66
CA GLY A 199 -10.83 -6.42 3.58
C GLY A 199 -11.73 -5.29 4.12
N TYR A 200 -11.17 -4.21 4.67
CA TYR A 200 -11.94 -3.13 5.29
C TYR A 200 -11.78 -1.82 4.55
N GLU A 201 -12.89 -1.16 4.19
CA GLU A 201 -12.82 0.20 3.62
C GLU A 201 -12.33 1.17 4.70
N VAL A 202 -11.19 1.83 4.46
CA VAL A 202 -10.57 2.69 5.48
C VAL A 202 -10.63 4.17 5.12
N SER A 203 -10.38 4.56 3.87
CA SER A 203 -10.17 5.96 3.49
C SER A 203 -10.54 6.20 2.02
N GLY A 204 -10.59 7.46 1.61
CA GLY A 204 -10.94 7.83 0.24
C GLY A 204 -11.10 9.34 0.04
N GLY A 205 -11.49 9.70 -1.17
CA GLY A 205 -11.90 11.06 -1.51
C GLY A 205 -12.64 11.12 -2.83
N SER A 206 -13.37 12.21 -3.04
CA SER A 206 -14.06 12.55 -4.29
C SER A 206 -13.41 13.76 -4.95
N ASP A 207 -13.92 14.13 -6.12
CA ASP A 207 -13.54 15.35 -6.83
C ASP A 207 -12.03 15.44 -7.06
N SER A 208 -11.39 14.29 -7.29
CA SER A 208 -9.97 14.22 -7.62
C SER A 208 -9.70 14.87 -8.97
N ASN A 209 -8.67 15.71 -9.00
CA ASN A 209 -8.12 16.27 -10.21
C ASN A 209 -6.58 16.18 -10.15
N PRO A 210 -5.94 15.41 -11.04
CA PRO A 210 -6.53 14.67 -12.15
C PRO A 210 -7.33 13.42 -11.72
N ALA A 211 -8.24 12.97 -12.60
CA ALA A 211 -8.98 11.71 -12.51
C ALA A 211 -8.63 10.74 -13.66
N HIS A 212 -7.46 10.97 -14.29
CA HIS A 212 -6.89 10.16 -15.35
C HIS A 212 -5.36 10.31 -15.30
N GLY A 213 -4.62 9.22 -15.47
CA GLY A 213 -3.16 9.26 -15.49
C GLY A 213 -2.53 7.91 -15.23
N TYR A 214 -1.22 7.88 -14.99
CA TYR A 214 -0.49 6.66 -14.68
C TYR A 214 -0.79 6.16 -13.26
N LEU A 215 -0.64 4.84 -13.06
CA LEU A 215 -0.42 4.29 -11.73
C LEU A 215 1.10 4.25 -11.50
N CYS A 216 1.56 4.65 -10.32
CA CYS A 216 2.98 4.61 -9.99
C CYS A 216 3.23 3.84 -8.70
N LEU A 217 4.24 2.95 -8.70
CA LEU A 217 4.75 2.35 -7.46
C LEU A 217 5.91 3.19 -6.94
N GLU A 218 5.94 3.40 -5.63
CA GLU A 218 6.88 4.32 -5.00
C GLU A 218 8.05 3.62 -4.31
N ALA A 219 9.25 4.12 -4.57
CA ALA A 219 10.44 3.84 -3.79
C ALA A 219 10.71 5.06 -2.89
N GLU A 220 10.69 4.90 -1.55
CA GLU A 220 10.89 6.03 -0.64
C GLU A 220 11.75 5.70 0.60
N GLY A 221 13.05 5.45 0.37
CA GLY A 221 14.06 5.29 1.42
C GLY A 221 14.03 3.97 2.19
N SER A 222 13.12 3.06 1.84
CA SER A 222 12.98 1.75 2.46
C SER A 222 12.71 0.63 1.45
N PRO A 223 13.33 -0.55 1.61
CA PRO A 223 12.97 -1.71 0.81
C PRO A 223 11.52 -2.12 1.03
N ILE A 224 10.81 -2.32 -0.07
CA ILE A 224 9.41 -2.75 -0.12
C ILE A 224 9.25 -3.84 -1.18
N HIS A 225 8.39 -4.81 -0.89
CA HIS A 225 7.93 -5.76 -1.89
C HIS A 225 6.50 -5.48 -2.27
N PHE A 226 6.20 -5.56 -3.56
CA PHE A 226 4.84 -5.63 -4.09
C PHE A 226 4.61 -6.97 -4.76
N ARG A 227 3.37 -7.48 -4.76
CA ARG A 227 3.01 -8.63 -5.58
C ARG A 227 1.54 -8.62 -5.95
N ASN A 228 1.19 -9.51 -6.89
CA ASN A 228 -0.20 -9.75 -7.29
C ASN A 228 -0.94 -8.47 -7.68
N ILE A 229 -0.23 -7.56 -8.37
CA ILE A 229 -0.84 -6.35 -8.89
C ILE A 229 -1.76 -6.76 -10.04
N ARG A 230 -3.06 -6.59 -9.84
CA ARG A 230 -4.06 -6.86 -10.86
C ARG A 230 -4.98 -5.67 -10.97
N ILE A 231 -5.46 -5.43 -12.17
CA ILE A 231 -6.38 -4.33 -12.44
C ILE A 231 -7.57 -4.82 -13.26
N ARG A 232 -8.69 -4.13 -13.11
CA ARG A 232 -9.85 -4.23 -13.99
C ARG A 232 -10.24 -2.82 -14.40
N GLU A 233 -10.15 -2.53 -15.69
CA GLU A 233 -10.67 -1.28 -16.24
C GLU A 233 -12.19 -1.31 -16.28
N LEU A 234 -12.78 -0.15 -16.01
CA LEU A 234 -14.21 0.08 -16.01
C LEU A 234 -14.54 1.17 -17.05
N PRO A 235 -15.79 1.19 -17.56
CA PRO A 235 -16.24 2.22 -18.49
C PRO A 235 -16.10 3.64 -17.92
#